data_AF-A0A392NH47-F1
#
_entry.id   AF-A0A392NH47-F1
#
_cell.length_a   1.000
_cell.length_b   1.000
_cell.length_c   1.000
_cell.angle_alpha   90.00
_cell.angle_beta   90.00
_cell.angle_gamma   90.00
#
_symmetry.space_group_name_H-M   'P 1'
#
loop_
_entity.id
_entity.type
_entity.pdbx_description
1 polymer ?
#
loop_
_entity_poly.entity_id
_entity_poly.type
_entity_poly.pdbx_seq_one_letter_code
_entity_poly.pdbx_strand_id
1 'polypeptide(L)' 'DVVVLKNPEKPEDYLVRRLAATEGYEMASTDEKDESFVLDKDQCWVVAENEKLKAKV' A
#
# COMPACT_ATOMS: atom_id res chain seq x y z
N ASP A 1 5.36 -3.92 10.03
CA ASP A 1 5.19 -2.78 10.95
C ASP A 1 3.92 -1.98 10.66
N VAL A 2 3.52 -1.10 11.56
CA VAL A 2 2.47 -0.09 11.32
C VAL A 2 3.14 1.28 11.21
N VAL A 3 2.86 2.01 10.13
CA VAL A 3 3.52 3.27 9.79
C VAL A 3 2.51 4.40 9.66
N VAL A 4 2.96 5.63 9.95
CA VAL A 4 2.23 6.87 9.69
C VAL A 4 2.84 7.52 8.45
N LEU A 5 2.02 7.84 7.46
CA LEU A 5 2.44 8.54 6.25
C LEU A 5 1.52 9.75 5.99
N LYS A 6 2.01 10.75 5.27
CA LYS A 6 1.13 11.80 4.74
C LYS A 6 0.16 11.19 3.75
N ASN A 7 -1.09 11.66 3.77
CA ASN A 7 -2.06 11.25 2.78
C ASN A 7 -1.67 11.83 1.40
N PRO A 8 -1.42 11.00 0.37
CA PRO A 8 -1.05 11.49 -0.96
C PRO A 8 -2.12 12.37 -1.62
N GLU A 9 -3.40 12.15 -1.28
CA GLU A 9 -4.52 12.94 -1.82
C GLU A 9 -4.79 14.23 -1.03
N LYS A 10 -4.45 14.24 0.27
CA LYS A 10 -4.66 15.37 1.18
C LYS A 10 -3.45 15.53 2.11
N PRO A 11 -2.38 16.22 1.68
CA PRO A 11 -1.11 16.23 2.40
C PRO A 11 -1.13 16.80 3.83
N GLU A 12 -2.21 17.49 4.20
CA GLU A 12 -2.48 17.99 5.56
C GLU A 12 -2.94 16.88 6.53
N ASP A 13 -3.42 15.76 5.99
CA ASP A 13 -3.89 14.59 6.73
C ASP A 13 -2.80 13.51 6.84
N TYR A 14 -2.94 12.65 7.85
CA TYR A 14 -2.08 11.48 8.06
C TYR A 14 -2.86 10.18 7.91
N LEU A 15 -2.22 9.17 7.31
CA LEU A 15 -2.75 7.81 7.20
C LEU A 15 -1.94 6.87 8.10
N VAL A 16 -2.64 5.97 8.77
CA VAL A 16 -2.04 4.81 9.45
C VAL A 16 -2.24 3.59 8.57
N ARG A 17 -1.16 2.87 8.24
CA ARG A 17 -1.19 1.69 7.35
C ARG A 17 -0.22 0.62 7.81
N ARG A 18 -0.46 -0.63 7.40
CA ARG A 18 0.49 -1.73 7.60
C ARG A 18 1.51 -1.74 6.49
N LEU A 19 2.79 -1.78 6.85
CA LEU A 19 3.89 -2.02 5.93
C LEU A 19 3.85 -3.48 5.47
N ALA A 20 3.72 -3.69 4.16
CA ALA A 20 3.59 -5.00 3.54
C ALA A 20 4.89 -5.43 2.82
N ALA A 21 5.59 -4.49 2.19
CA ALA A 21 6.86 -4.75 1.49
C ALA A 21 7.73 -3.48 1.43
N THR A 22 9.03 -3.67 1.22
CA THR A 22 10.03 -2.61 1.06
C THR A 22 10.82 -2.82 -0.23
N GLU A 23 11.76 -1.92 -0.55
CA GLU A 23 12.73 -2.04 -1.64
C GLU A 23 13.19 -3.49 -1.92
N GLY A 24 13.26 -3.85 -3.19
CA GLY A 24 13.74 -5.14 -3.67
C GLY A 24 12.70 -6.26 -3.67
N TYR A 25 11.50 -6.02 -3.11
CA TYR A 25 10.40 -6.97 -3.19
C TYR A 25 9.66 -6.85 -4.53
N GLU A 26 9.32 -8.00 -5.11
CA GLU A 26 8.42 -8.08 -6.26
C GLU A 26 6.96 -8.05 -5.79
N MET A 27 6.20 -7.15 -6.41
CA MET A 27 4.77 -7.02 -6.24
C MET A 27 4.08 -7.75 -7.40
N ALA A 28 3.33 -8.79 -7.06
CA ALA A 28 2.56 -9.57 -8.01
C ALA A 28 1.08 -9.56 -7.62
N SER A 29 0.21 -9.33 -8.61
CA SER A 29 -1.24 -9.41 -8.48
C SER A 29 -1.72 -10.84 -8.70
N THR A 30 -2.91 -11.15 -8.20
CA THR A 30 -3.63 -12.37 -8.59
C THR A 30 -4.42 -12.20 -9.88
N ASP A 31 -4.57 -10.98 -10.38
CA ASP A 31 -5.16 -10.72 -11.70
C ASP A 31 -4.09 -10.96 -12.78
N GLU A 32 -4.37 -11.86 -13.71
CA GLU A 32 -3.45 -12.25 -14.80
C GLU A 32 -3.14 -11.12 -15.78
N LYS A 33 -3.92 -10.04 -15.77
CA LYS A 33 -3.72 -8.87 -16.64
C LYS A 33 -2.74 -7.85 -16.07
N ASP A 34 -2.47 -7.91 -14.77
CA ASP A 34 -1.57 -6.98 -14.12
C ASP A 34 -0.12 -7.47 -14.28
N GLU A 35 0.77 -6.58 -14.71
CA GLU A 35 2.20 -6.88 -14.78
C GLU A 35 2.84 -6.76 -13.39
N SER A 36 3.76 -7.68 -13.06
CA SER A 36 4.54 -7.58 -11.83
C SER A 36 5.58 -6.48 -11.94
N PHE A 37 5.94 -5.92 -10.79
CA PHE A 37 7.00 -4.90 -10.70
C PHE A 37 7.78 -5.06 -9.40
N VAL A 38 9.02 -4.58 -9.40
CA VAL A 38 9.87 -4.57 -8.19
C VAL A 38 9.85 -3.19 -7.58
N LEU A 39 9.78 -3.12 -6.25
CA LEU A 39 9.90 -1.86 -5.52
C LEU A 39 11.32 -1.33 -5.62
N ASP A 40 11.45 -0.12 -6.16
CA ASP A 40 12.75 0.57 -6.24
C ASP A 40 13.25 1.02 -4.88
N LYS A 41 14.48 1.53 -4.88
CA LYS A 41 15.06 2.20 -3.72
C LYS A 41 14.16 3.32 -3.19
N ASP A 42 14.06 3.38 -1.86
CA ASP A 42 13.24 4.34 -1.11
C ASP A 42 11.71 4.19 -1.34
N GLN A 43 11.27 3.08 -1.95
CA GLN A 43 9.85 2.74 -2.06
C GLN A 43 9.43 1.69 -1.03
N CYS A 44 8.17 1.76 -0.63
CA CYS A 44 7.54 0.73 0.18
C CYS A 44 6.08 0.56 -0.22
N TRP A 45 5.54 -0.62 0.06
CA TRP A 45 4.13 -0.93 -0.15
C TRP A 45 3.42 -0.98 1.19
N VAL A 46 2.34 -0.20 1.32
CA VAL A 46 1.52 -0.15 2.52
C VAL A 46 0.08 -0.53 2.21
N VAL A 47 -0.52 -1.34 3.08
CA VAL A 47 -1.91 -1.80 2.93
C VAL A 47 -2.77 -1.26 4.07
N ALA A 48 -4.03 -1.01 3.76
CA ALA A 48 -5.03 -0.73 4.79
C ALA A 48 -5.57 -2.05 5.32
N GLU A 49 -5.35 -2.35 6.60
CA GLU A 49 -5.93 -3.53 7.27
C GLU A 49 -7.40 -3.32 7.66
N ASN A 50 -8.14 -2.66 6.80
CA ASN A 50 -9.54 -2.41 7.01
C ASN A 50 -10.32 -3.51 6.29
N GLU A 51 -10.21 -4.77 6.72
CA GLU A 51 -10.96 -5.90 6.13
C GLU A 51 -12.50 -5.72 6.16
N LYS A 52 -13.02 -4.63 6.75
CA LYS A 52 -14.45 -4.40 6.96
C LYS A 52 -14.99 -3.03 6.54
N LEU A 53 -14.32 -2.29 5.66
CA LEU A 53 -15.00 -1.21 4.94
C LEU A 53 -15.45 -1.73 3.56
N LYS A 54 -16.39 -2.69 3.58
CA LYS A 54 -17.27 -2.88 2.42
C LYS A 54 -17.96 -1.54 2.19
N ALA A 55 -17.96 -1.05 0.95
CA ALA A 55 -18.74 0.11 0.56
C ALA A 55 -20.16 -0.03 1.17
N LYS A 56 -20.61 1.00 1.89
CA LYS A 56 -22.05 1.08 2.19
C LYS A 56 -22.75 1.20 0.83
N VAL A 57 -23.64 0.24 0.57
CA VAL A 57 -24.58 0.23 -0.56
C VAL A 57 -25.31 1.56 -0.65
#